data_AF-A0ABD3ILA6-F1
#
_entry.id   AF-A0ABD3ILA6-F1
#
_cell.length_a   1.000
_cell.length_b   1.000
_cell.length_c   1.000
_cell.angle_alpha   90.00
_cell.angle_beta   90.00
_cell.angle_gamma   90.00
#
_symmetry.space_group_name_H-M   'P 1'
#
loop_
_entity.id
_entity.type
_entity.pdbx_description
1 polymer ?
#
loop_
_entity_poly.entity_id
_entity_poly.type
_entity_poly.pdbx_seq_one_letter_code
_entity_poly.pdbx_strand_id
1 'polypeptide(L)' 'MGRDLVELLDFPAFLGYKLDSRIKHRYEVKKKIIGQGMSINKLLNVSSERFAKKTVENLVHKA' A
#
# COMPACT_ATOMS: atom_id res chain seq x y z
N MET A 1 -10.40 -1.80 -4.36
CA MET A 1 -9.52 -1.78 -3.16
C MET A 1 -10.29 -1.91 -1.84
N GLY A 2 -11.63 -1.76 -1.82
CA GLY A 2 -12.43 -2.00 -0.61
C GLY A 2 -12.02 -1.12 0.58
N ARG A 3 -11.57 0.11 0.30
CA ARG A 3 -11.10 1.06 1.32
C ARG A 3 -12.23 2.02 1.67
N ASP A 4 -12.24 2.47 2.92
CA ASP A 4 -13.17 3.48 3.39
C ASP A 4 -12.93 4.79 2.62
N LEU A 5 -14.02 5.48 2.29
CA LEU A 5 -13.99 6.83 1.72
C LEU A 5 -13.32 7.81 2.67
N VAL A 6 -13.52 7.68 3.98
CA VAL A 6 -12.89 8.55 4.98
C VAL A 6 -11.36 8.43 4.90
N GLU A 7 -10.85 7.22 4.74
CA GLU A 7 -9.42 6.96 4.61
C GLU A 7 -8.82 7.59 3.32
N LEU A 8 -9.60 7.66 2.25
CA LEU A 8 -9.21 8.33 1.01
C LEU A 8 -9.18 9.85 1.17
N LEU A 9 -10.18 10.40 1.88
CA LEU A 9 -10.29 11.83 2.16
C LEU A 9 -9.21 12.32 3.13
N ASP A 10 -8.78 11.49 4.08
CA ASP A 10 -7.67 11.79 5.00
C ASP A 10 -6.30 11.81 4.33
N PHE A 11 -6.18 11.28 3.11
CA PHE A 11 -4.92 11.22 2.37
C PHE A 11 -5.07 11.66 0.91
N PRO A 12 -5.48 12.92 0.63
CA PRO A 12 -5.83 13.38 -0.72
C PRO A 12 -4.68 13.28 -1.73
N ALA A 13 -3.42 13.25 -1.26
CA ALA A 13 -2.24 13.02 -2.08
C ALA A 13 -2.29 11.71 -2.88
N PHE A 14 -3.17 10.75 -2.53
CA PHE A 14 -3.36 9.53 -3.30
C PHE A 14 -3.74 9.80 -4.77
N LEU A 15 -4.47 10.89 -5.04
CA LEU A 15 -4.88 11.31 -6.38
C LEU A 15 -3.69 11.71 -7.26
N GLY A 16 -2.58 12.13 -6.66
CA GLY A 16 -1.34 12.48 -7.37
C GLY A 16 -0.49 11.27 -7.77
N TYR A 17 -0.80 10.07 -7.28
CA TYR A 17 -0.05 8.88 -7.65
C TYR A 17 -0.56 8.24 -8.94
N LYS A 18 0.38 7.73 -9.75
CA LYS A 18 0.07 6.97 -10.95
C LYS A 18 -0.69 5.69 -10.59
N LEU A 19 -1.88 5.54 -11.17
CA LEU A 19 -2.80 4.44 -10.89
C LEU A 19 -2.13 3.07 -11.11
N ASP A 20 -1.56 2.81 -12.29
CA ASP A 20 -0.98 1.49 -12.58
C ASP A 20 0.36 1.25 -11.87
N SER A 21 1.29 2.20 -11.95
CA SER A 21 2.66 1.98 -11.48
C SER A 21 2.83 2.04 -9.95
N ARG A 22 1.96 2.78 -9.26
CA ARG A 22 2.03 2.95 -7.80
C ARG A 22 0.87 2.25 -7.12
N ILE A 23 -0.36 2.64 -7.44
CA ILE A 23 -1.52 2.25 -6.63
C ILE A 23 -1.87 0.78 -6.88
N LYS A 24 -2.07 0.37 -8.13
CA LYS A 24 -2.41 -0.99 -8.54
C LYS A 24 -1.29 -1.97 -8.21
N HIS A 25 -0.04 -1.65 -8.55
CA HIS A 25 1.11 -2.49 -8.21
C HIS A 25 1.19 -2.78 -6.70
N ARG A 26 1.12 -1.74 -5.86
CA ARG A 26 1.23 -1.93 -4.41
C ARG A 26 0.00 -2.61 -3.81
N TYR A 27 -1.17 -2.34 -4.37
CA TYR A 27 -2.39 -3.05 -4.01
C TYR A 27 -2.25 -4.55 -4.27
N GLU A 28 -1.86 -4.97 -5.47
CA GLU A 28 -1.73 -6.39 -5.82
C GLU A 28 -0.69 -7.12 -4.95
N VAL A 29 0.43 -6.47 -4.66
CA VAL A 29 1.49 -7.03 -3.80
C VAL A 29 1.01 -7.21 -2.35
N LYS A 30 0.15 -6.31 -1.86
CA LYS A 30 -0.28 -6.30 -0.44
C LYS A 30 -1.74 -6.65 -0.22
N LYS A 31 -2.52 -7.04 -1.24
CA LYS A 31 -3.97 -7.29 -1.13
C LYS A 31 -4.39 -8.24 -0.03
N LYS A 32 -3.52 -9.19 0.35
CA LYS A 32 -3.75 -10.16 1.45
C LYS A 32 -3.65 -9.56 2.86
N ILE A 33 -3.05 -8.38 3.01
CA ILE A 33 -2.87 -7.67 4.30
C ILE A 33 -3.55 -6.30 4.32
N ILE A 34 -4.20 -5.90 3.23
CA ILE A 34 -5.01 -4.67 3.19
C ILE A 34 -6.22 -4.88 4.11
N GLY A 35 -6.40 -3.96 5.07
CA GLY A 35 -7.41 -4.05 6.12
C GLY A 35 -6.89 -4.55 7.48
N GLN A 36 -5.74 -5.23 7.54
CA GLN A 36 -5.12 -5.67 8.81
C GLN A 36 -4.13 -4.62 9.37
N GLY A 37 -4.54 -3.35 9.42
CA GLY A 37 -3.73 -2.26 10.01
C GLY A 37 -2.76 -1.54 9.07
N MET A 38 -2.90 -1.71 7.74
CA MET A 38 -2.12 -0.95 6.76
C MET A 38 -2.95 0.17 6.12
N SER A 39 -2.73 1.41 6.57
CA SER A 39 -3.42 2.58 6.02
C SER A 39 -2.96 2.92 4.60
N ILE A 40 -3.77 3.69 3.85
CA ILE A 40 -3.50 4.00 2.45
C ILE A 40 -2.27 4.90 2.30
N ASN A 41 -2.11 5.85 3.24
CA ASN A 41 -0.91 6.66 3.36
C ASN A 41 0.32 5.76 3.56
N LYS A 42 0.26 4.80 4.50
CA LYS A 42 1.37 3.87 4.73
C LYS A 42 1.68 2.98 3.51
N LEU A 43 0.65 2.61 2.75
CA LEU A 43 0.79 1.83 1.53
C LEU A 43 1.45 2.65 0.40
N LEU A 44 1.02 3.89 0.19
CA LEU A 44 1.37 4.68 -0.98
C LEU A 44 2.53 5.64 -0.76
N ASN A 45 2.76 6.16 0.44
CA ASN A 45 3.73 7.22 0.71
C ASN A 45 5.18 6.69 0.80
N VAL A 46 5.38 5.47 1.31
CA VAL A 46 6.74 4.89 1.44
C VAL A 46 7.48 4.81 0.10
N SER A 47 8.80 4.99 0.09
CA SER A 47 9.60 4.87 -1.14
C SER A 47 9.52 3.45 -1.74
N SER A 48 9.77 3.33 -3.04
CA SER A 48 9.73 2.02 -3.73
C SER A 48 10.76 1.04 -3.17
N GLU A 49 11.95 1.51 -2.81
CA GLU A 49 13.01 0.71 -2.18
C GLU A 49 12.55 0.13 -0.83
N ARG A 50 11.98 0.97 0.04
CA ARG A 50 11.47 0.53 1.35
C ARG A 50 10.27 -0.40 1.19
N PHE A 51 9.41 -0.13 0.21
CA PHE A 51 8.27 -1.00 -0.10
C PHE A 51 8.72 -2.41 -0.53
N ALA A 52 9.76 -2.50 -1.36
CA ALA A 52 10.34 -3.76 -1.80
C ALA A 52 10.98 -4.53 -0.63
N LYS A 53 11.85 -3.88 0.17
CA LYS A 53 12.50 -4.51 1.34
C LYS A 53 11.50 -5.08 2.34
N LYS A 54 10.46 -4.30 2.67
CA LYS A 54 9.39 -4.75 3.58
C LYS A 54 8.53 -5.88 3.02
N THR A 55 8.53 -6.09 1.69
CA THR A 55 7.86 -7.25 1.10
C THR A 55 8.67 -8.52 1.30
N VAL A 56 9.99 -8.44 1.18
CA VAL A 56 10.91 -9.55 1.45
C VAL A 56 10.87 -9.96 2.93
N GLU A 57 10.98 -9.03 3.87
CA GLU A 57 10.95 -9.32 5.32
C GLU A 57 9.65 -10.02 5.76
N ASN A 58 8.51 -9.59 5.22
CA ASN A 58 7.21 -10.21 5.53
C ASN A 58 7.04 -11.61 4.91
N LEU A 59 7.78 -11.94 3.85
CA LEU A 59 7.81 -13.29 3.27
C LEU A 59 8.77 -14.19 4.06
N VAL A 60 9.91 -13.65 4.49
CA VAL A 60 10.92 -14.39 5.28
C VAL A 60 10.40 -14.73 6.69
N HIS A 61 9.63 -13.86 7.34
CA HIS A 61 9.03 -14.15 8.66
C HIS A 61 7.75 -15.00 8.60
N LYS A 62 7.33 -15.46 7.42
CA LYS A 62 6.18 -16.36 7.23
C LYS A 62 6.58 -17.77 6.78
N ALA A 63 7.88 -18.04 6.64
CA ALA A 63 8.46 -19.36 6.35
C ALA A 63 9.03 -19.95 7.65
#